data_AF-A0A0W8FNW8-F1
#
_entry.id   AF-A0A0W8FNW8-F1
#
_cell.length_a   1.000
_cell.length_b   1.000
_cell.length_c   1.000
_cell.angle_alpha   90.00
_cell.angle_beta   90.00
_cell.angle_gamma   90.00
#
_symmetry.space_group_name_H-M   'P 1'
#
loop_
_entity.id
_entity.type
_entity.pdbx_description
1 polymer ?
#
loop_
_entity_poly.entity_id
_entity_poly.type
_entity_poly.pdbx_seq_one_letter_code
_entity_poly.pdbx_strand_id
1 'polypeptide(L)' 'MGNYRNKKIIYSINVTDIQEVAQEVLDRKLNKEEIIKIKESIGDYLDWFQAIENSINKHITTDKHVED' A
#
# COMPACT_ATOMS: atom_id res chain seq x y z
N MET A 1 -5.11 -15.36 21.89
CA MET A 1 -5.50 -15.41 20.46
C MET A 1 -6.21 -14.11 20.11
N GLY A 2 -5.58 -13.20 19.36
CA GLY A 2 -6.18 -11.91 19.01
C GLY A 2 -7.36 -12.06 18.04
N ASN A 3 -8.49 -11.40 18.33
CA ASN A 3 -9.65 -11.36 17.45
C ASN A 3 -9.34 -10.47 16.22
N TYR A 4 -8.93 -11.06 15.10
CA TYR A 4 -8.83 -10.38 13.79
C TYR A 4 -10.22 -10.09 13.16
N ARG A 5 -11.24 -9.78 13.96
CA ARG A 5 -12.65 -9.76 13.53
C ARG A 5 -13.04 -8.53 12.68
N ASN A 6 -12.09 -7.67 12.31
CA ASN A 6 -12.34 -6.61 11.34
C ASN A 6 -11.06 -6.30 10.57
N LYS A 7 -10.92 -6.88 9.37
CA LYS A 7 -9.90 -6.46 8.40
C LYS A 7 -10.35 -5.13 7.78
N LYS A 8 -10.12 -4.03 8.48
CA LYS A 8 -10.36 -2.68 7.95
C LYS A 8 -9.26 -2.36 6.94
N ILE A 9 -9.63 -2.06 5.71
CA ILE A 9 -8.70 -1.54 4.70
C ILE A 9 -8.37 -0.09 5.09
N ILE A 10 -7.08 0.20 5.30
CA ILE A 10 -6.60 1.55 5.66
C ILE A 10 -6.17 2.33 4.41
N TYR A 11 -5.56 1.65 3.44
CA TYR A 11 -5.15 2.20 2.15
C TYR A 11 -5.39 1.15 1.05
N SER A 12 -5.75 1.60 -0.15
CA SER A 12 -6.02 0.71 -1.29
C SER A 12 -5.64 1.38 -2.61
N ILE A 13 -5.14 0.59 -3.55
CA ILE A 13 -5.05 0.94 -4.96
C ILE A 13 -6.19 0.23 -5.69
N ASN A 14 -6.90 0.95 -6.54
CA ASN A 14 -8.04 0.46 -7.29
C ASN A 14 -7.78 0.49 -8.83
N VAL A 15 -8.74 -0.01 -9.60
CA VAL A 15 -8.60 -0.12 -11.06
C VAL A 15 -8.56 1.26 -11.74
N THR A 16 -9.26 2.26 -11.20
CA THR A 16 -9.21 3.64 -11.71
C THR A 16 -7.81 4.21 -11.57
N ASP A 17 -7.18 4.05 -10.41
CA ASP A 17 -5.80 4.52 -10.18
C ASP A 17 -4.83 3.89 -11.20
N ILE A 18 -4.96 2.57 -11.42
CA ILE A 18 -4.17 1.83 -12.43
C ILE A 18 -4.39 2.43 -13.83
N GLN A 19 -5.64 2.75 -14.18
CA GLN A 19 -5.99 3.29 -15.50
C GLN A 19 -5.61 4.75 -15.69
N GLU A 20 -5.55 5.54 -14.62
CA GLU A 20 -5.04 6.92 -14.64
C GLU A 20 -3.54 6.91 -14.92
N VAL A 21 -2.77 6.12 -14.15
CA VAL A 21 -1.34 5.95 -14.37
C VAL A 21 -1.04 5.39 -15.77
N ALA A 22 -1.84 4.42 -16.24
CA ALA A 22 -1.68 3.90 -17.60
C ALA A 22 -1.90 4.97 -18.68
N GLN A 23 -2.87 5.87 -18.50
CA GLN A 23 -3.09 6.97 -19.43
C GLN A 23 -1.90 7.94 -19.42
N GLU A 24 -1.32 8.25 -18.26
CA GLU A 24 -0.18 9.16 -18.17
C GLU A 24 1.11 8.55 -18.74
N VAL A 25 1.35 7.26 -18.49
CA VAL A 25 2.61 6.59 -18.84
C VAL A 25 2.60 6.03 -20.26
N LEU A 26 1.45 5.54 -20.75
CA LEU A 26 1.32 4.84 -22.03
C LEU A 26 0.42 5.55 -23.05
N ASP A 27 -0.19 6.67 -22.67
CA ASP A 27 -1.20 7.40 -23.47
C ASP A 27 -2.39 6.53 -23.92
N ARG A 28 -2.69 5.48 -23.16
CA ARG A 28 -3.86 4.61 -23.41
C ARG A 28 -4.34 3.92 -22.14
N LYS A 29 -5.57 3.42 -22.20
CA LYS A 29 -6.13 2.52 -21.19
C LYS A 29 -5.60 1.09 -21.36
N LEU A 30 -5.49 0.37 -20.25
CA LEU A 30 -5.17 -1.06 -20.22
C LEU A 30 -6.41 -1.89 -20.53
N ASN A 31 -6.19 -3.02 -21.22
CA ASN A 31 -7.22 -4.04 -21.37
C ASN A 31 -7.33 -4.92 -20.10
N LYS A 32 -8.28 -5.86 -20.09
CA LYS A 32 -8.56 -6.68 -18.90
C LYS A 32 -7.39 -7.58 -18.52
N GLU A 33 -6.74 -8.18 -19.52
CA GLU A 33 -5.61 -9.09 -19.35
C GLU A 33 -4.38 -8.36 -18.77
N GLU A 34 -4.14 -7.14 -19.22
CA GLU A 34 -3.10 -6.26 -18.68
C GLU A 34 -3.39 -5.89 -17.22
N ILE A 35 -4.63 -5.48 -16.89
CA ILE A 35 -5.03 -5.16 -15.51
C ILE A 35 -4.81 -6.34 -14.57
N ILE A 36 -5.08 -7.58 -15.00
CA ILE A 36 -4.86 -8.78 -14.19
C ILE A 36 -3.38 -8.92 -13.84
N LYS A 37 -2.49 -8.83 -14.84
CA LYS A 37 -1.03 -8.92 -14.62
C LYS A 37 -0.51 -7.83 -13.68
N ILE A 38 -1.05 -6.60 -13.79
CA ILE A 38 -0.68 -5.51 -12.88
C ILE A 38 -1.16 -5.83 -11.46
N LYS A 39 -2.40 -6.28 -11.26
CA LYS A 39 -2.90 -6.64 -9.92
C LYS A 39 -2.07 -7.71 -9.22
N GLU A 40 -1.58 -8.69 -9.98
CA GLU A 40 -0.76 -9.78 -9.44
C GLU A 40 0.64 -9.31 -9.04
N SER A 41 1.21 -8.31 -9.72
CA SER A 41 2.60 -7.86 -9.52
C SER A 41 2.74 -6.54 -8.76
N ILE A 42 1.70 -5.72 -8.66
CA ILE A 42 1.79 -4.38 -8.07
C ILE A 42 2.24 -4.41 -6.60
N GLY A 43 1.90 -5.47 -5.86
CA GLY A 43 2.31 -5.67 -4.48
C GLY A 43 3.83 -5.81 -4.32
N ASP A 44 4.53 -6.32 -5.33
CA ASP A 44 5.99 -6.50 -5.30
C ASP A 44 6.75 -5.16 -5.36
N TYR A 45 6.08 -4.11 -5.84
CA TYR A 45 6.63 -2.74 -5.92
C TYR A 45 6.19 -1.85 -4.75
N LEU A 46 5.40 -2.39 -3.81
CA LEU A 46 4.94 -1.68 -2.63
C LEU A 46 5.60 -2.27 -1.39
N ASP A 47 6.59 -1.56 -0.85
CA ASP A 47 7.17 -1.89 0.46
C ASP A 47 6.21 -1.49 1.59
N TRP A 48 5.10 -2.24 1.68
CA TRP A 48 4.04 -2.00 2.65
C TRP A 48 4.53 -2.18 4.09
N PHE A 49 5.53 -3.05 4.29
CA PHE A 49 6.13 -3.26 5.61
C PHE A 49 6.87 -1.98 6.04
N GLN A 50 7.77 -1.46 5.20
CA GLN A 50 8.52 -0.24 5.51
C GLN A 50 7.58 0.96 5.67
N ALA A 51 6.52 1.07 4.87
CA ALA A 51 5.54 2.15 5.01
C ALA A 51 4.83 2.14 6.37
N ILE A 52 4.45 0.96 6.87
CA ILE A 52 3.84 0.78 8.18
C ILE A 52 4.87 1.06 9.29
N GLU A 53 6.07 0.48 9.18
CA GLU A 53 7.16 0.68 10.15
C GLU A 53 7.51 2.17 10.29
N ASN A 54 7.69 2.88 9.18
CA ASN A 54 7.96 4.31 9.17
C ASN A 54 6.85 5.12 9.84
N SER A 55 5.60 4.75 9.59
CA SER A 55 4.44 5.43 10.18
C SER A 55 4.38 5.22 11.70
N ILE A 56 4.68 4.01 12.17
CA ILE A 56 4.81 3.71 13.61
C ILE A 56 5.95 4.53 14.21
N ASN A 57 7.15 4.44 13.67
CA ASN A 57 8.33 5.14 14.21
C ASN A 57 8.15 6.65 14.25
N LYS A 58 7.49 7.24 13.24
CA LYS A 58 7.23 8.68 13.19
C LYS A 58 6.26 9.18 14.27
N HIS A 59 5.25 8.38 14.61
CA HIS A 59 4.12 8.84 15.43
C HIS A 59 4.07 8.23 16.83
N ILE A 60 4.76 7.12 17.04
CA ILE A 60 4.72 6.33 18.28
C ILE A 60 6.09 6.32 18.97
N THR A 61 7.13 6.96 18.42
CA THR A 61 8.50 6.97 19.00
C THR A 61 8.44 6.98 20.51
N THR A 62 8.80 5.84 21.07
CA THR A 62 8.70 5.55 22.49
C THR A 62 9.55 6.59 23.20
N ASP A 63 8.95 7.36 24.12
CA ASP A 63 9.70 7.99 25.20
C ASP A 63 10.53 6.87 25.85
N LYS A 64 11.78 6.73 25.43
CA LYS A 64 12.79 6.10 26.26
C LYS A 64 12.96 7.08 27.39
N HIS A 65 12.32 6.79 28.53
CA HIS A 65 12.69 7.42 29.79
C HIS A 65 14.22 7.42 29.88
N VAL A 66 14.78 8.63 29.83
CA VAL A 66 16.12 8.92 30.33
C VAL A 66 16.01 8.64 31.82
N GLU A 67 16.59 7.53 32.27
CA GLU A 67 16.83 7.32 33.70
C GLU A 67 17.99 8.26 34.09
N ASP A 68 17.70 9.15 35.05
CA ASP A 68 18.67 10.03 35.72
C ASP A 68 19.68 9.25 36.57
#